data_AF-A0A7J2JPE4-F1
#
_entry.id   AF-A0A7J2JPE4-F1
#
_cell.length_a   1.000
_cell.length_b   1.000
_cell.length_c   1.000
_cell.angle_alpha   90.00
_cell.angle_beta   90.00
_cell.angle_gamma   90.00
#
_symmetry.space_group_name_H-M   'P 1'
#
loop_
_entity.id
_entity.type
_entity.pdbx_description
1 polymer ?
#
loop_
_entity_poly.entity_id
_entity_poly.type
_entity_poly.pdbx_seq_one_letter_code
_entity_poly.pdbx_strand_id
1 'polypeptide(L)' 'MSPLEVLGIVLITVGVLLILLALLLPRKRFGDYSVGGIILIGPIPIIFGKNLRTSLLIVLIAISLLMMILMIVMMGAWS' A
#
# COMPACT_ATOMS: atom_id res chain seq x y z
N MET A 1 38.79 -23.98 -4.16
CA MET A 1 37.54 -23.20 -4.15
C MET A 1 37.90 -21.78 -4.52
N SER A 2 37.29 -21.22 -5.57
CA SER A 2 37.50 -19.83 -5.94
C SER A 2 36.88 -18.90 -4.88
N PRO A 3 37.40 -17.67 -4.69
CA PRO A 3 36.79 -16.71 -3.74
C PRO A 3 35.32 -16.41 -4.02
N LEU A 4 34.90 -16.54 -5.29
CA LEU A 4 33.50 -16.37 -5.71
C LEU A 4 32.60 -17.51 -5.21
N GLU A 5 33.08 -18.76 -5.20
CA GLU A 5 32.33 -19.90 -4.67
C GLU A 5 32.07 -19.76 -3.17
N VAL A 6 33.06 -19.29 -2.41
CA VAL A 6 32.94 -19.08 -0.96
C VAL A 6 31.91 -17.98 -0.66
N LEU A 7 31.96 -16.87 -1.39
CA LEU A 7 30.97 -15.79 -1.26
C LEU A 7 29.56 -16.26 -1.61
N GLY A 8 29.42 -17.07 -2.66
CA GLY A 8 28.14 -17.66 -3.04
C GLY A 8 27.54 -18.53 -1.94
N ILE A 9 28.34 -19.42 -1.34
CA ILE A 9 27.90 -20.31 -0.25
C ILE A 9 27.50 -19.50 0.99
N VAL A 10 28.29 -18.48 1.36
CA VAL A 10 27.97 -17.60 2.50
C VAL A 10 26.65 -16.86 2.25
N LEU A 11 26.46 -16.29 1.07
CA LEU A 11 25.25 -15.55 0.72
C LEU A 11 24.00 -16.42 0.78
N ILE A 12 24.06 -17.63 0.22
CA ILE A 12 22.95 -18.60 0.26
C ILE A 12 22.64 -18.99 1.71
N THR A 13 23.67 -19.28 2.51
CA THR A 13 23.50 -19.70 3.91
C THR A 13 22.83 -18.60 4.75
N VAL A 14 23.26 -17.35 4.57
CA VAL A 14 22.64 -16.19 5.24
C VAL A 14 21.19 -16.02 4.79
N GLY A 15 20.90 -16.12 3.50
CA GLY A 15 19.53 -16.02 2.98
C GLY A 15 18.58 -17.07 3.56
N VAL A 16 19.03 -18.32 3.63
CA VAL A 16 18.25 -19.43 4.22
C VAL A 16 18.01 -19.18 5.71
N LEU A 17 19.03 -18.76 6.47
CA LEU A 17 18.88 -18.43 7.89
C LEU A 17 17.87 -17.30 8.12
N LEU A 18 17.91 -16.25 7.30
CA LEU A 18 16.96 -15.13 7.41
C LEU A 18 15.52 -15.57 7.16
N ILE A 19 15.28 -16.44 6.16
CA ILE A 19 13.95 -16.99 5.88
C ILE A 19 13.46 -17.83 7.07
N LEU A 20 14.32 -18.70 7.62
CA LEU A 20 13.96 -19.52 8.78
C LEU A 20 13.63 -18.65 10.00
N LEU A 21 14.43 -17.63 10.27
CA LEU A 21 14.16 -16.67 11.35
C LEU A 21 12.83 -15.94 11.14
N ALA A 22 12.53 -15.50 9.91
CA ALA A 22 11.27 -14.83 9.58
C ALA A 22 10.04 -15.73 9.83
N LEU A 23 10.17 -17.04 9.60
CA LEU A 23 9.09 -18.01 9.85
C LEU A 23 8.92 -18.33 11.34
N LEU A 24 10.00 -18.32 12.11
CA LEU A 24 9.99 -18.57 13.56
C LEU A 24 9.53 -17.35 14.37
N LEU A 25 9.58 -16.14 13.80
CA LEU A 25 9.08 -14.95 14.45
C LEU A 25 7.55 -15.05 14.67
N PRO A 26 7.07 -14.76 15.88
CA PRO A 26 5.64 -14.77 16.17
C PRO A 26 4.92 -13.79 15.24
N ARG A 27 4.02 -14.31 14.40
CA ARG A 27 3.03 -13.46 13.72
C ARG A 27 2.19 -12.79 14.81
N LYS A 28 2.43 -11.51 15.06
CA LYS A 28 1.47 -10.68 15.79
C LYS A 28 0.13 -10.86 15.06
N ARG A 29 -0.84 -11.50 15.72
CA ARG A 29 -2.23 -11.43 15.27
C ARG A 29 -2.57 -9.95 15.32
N PHE A 30 -2.62 -9.29 14.18
CA PHE A 30 -3.20 -7.96 14.13
C PHE A 30 -4.67 -8.17 14.50
N GLY A 31 -5.02 -7.82 15.73
CA GLY A 31 -6.39 -7.81 16.21
C GLY A 31 -7.20 -6.79 15.42
N ASP A 32 -8.48 -7.10 15.20
CA ASP A 32 -9.47 -6.24 14.57
C ASP A 32 -8.98 -5.54 13.29
N TYR A 33 -8.81 -6.32 12.23
CA TYR A 33 -8.77 -5.74 10.89
C TYR A 33 -10.14 -5.11 10.60
N SER A 34 -10.24 -3.81 10.78
CA SER A 34 -11.33 -3.03 10.19
C SER A 34 -11.17 -3.08 8.67
N VAL A 35 -11.77 -4.09 8.05
CA VAL A 35 -11.89 -4.15 6.59
C VAL A 35 -12.82 -3.01 6.18
N GLY A 36 -12.25 -2.08 5.43
CA GLY A 36 -12.94 -0.95 4.84
C GLY A 36 -12.24 -0.55 3.55
N GLY A 37 -12.99 0.02 2.62
CA GLY A 37 -12.51 0.38 1.30
C GLY A 37 -13.38 1.44 0.66
N ILE A 38 -12.82 2.09 -0.36
CA ILE A 38 -13.53 3.06 -1.18
C ILE A 38 -13.49 2.53 -2.60
N ILE A 39 -14.66 2.30 -3.18
CA ILE A 39 -14.81 1.93 -4.59
C ILE A 39 -15.11 3.22 -5.35
N LEU A 40 -14.25 3.60 -6.29
CA LEU A 40 -14.50 4.75 -7.17
C LEU A 40 -15.20 4.25 -8.44
N ILE A 41 -16.51 4.50 -8.57
CA ILE A 41 -17.26 4.25 -9.80
C ILE A 41 -17.37 5.60 -10.53
N GLY A 42 -16.40 5.88 -11.40
CA GLY A 42 -16.26 7.22 -11.99
C GLY A 42 -15.99 8.28 -10.91
N PRO A 43 -16.55 9.50 -11.01
CA PRO A 43 -16.35 10.54 -10.00
C PRO A 43 -17.12 10.30 -8.70
N ILE A 44 -17.87 9.19 -8.59
CA ILE A 44 -18.71 8.88 -7.43
C ILE A 44 -17.99 7.86 -6.53
N PRO A 45 -17.49 8.27 -5.35
CA PRO A 45 -16.89 7.36 -4.39
C PRO A 45 -17.97 6.63 -3.57
N ILE A 46 -17.83 5.31 -3.42
CA ILE A 46 -18.66 4.47 -2.56
C ILE A 46 -17.82 3.94 -1.40
N ILE A 47 -18.21 4.31 -0.18
CA ILE A 47 -17.47 4.00 1.05
C ILE A 47 -18.08 2.78 1.74
N PHE A 48 -17.25 1.81 2.11
CA PHE A 48 -17.66 0.66 2.93
C PHE A 48 -16.67 0.41 4.07
N GLY A 49 -17.14 -0.03 5.24
CA GLY A 49 -16.31 -0.42 6.39
C GLY A 49 -16.72 0.21 7.72
N LYS A 50 -16.15 -0.31 8.82
CA LYS A 50 -16.50 0.02 10.22
C LYS A 50 -16.12 1.44 10.65
N ASN A 51 -15.09 2.04 10.04
CA ASN A 51 -14.54 3.34 10.43
C ASN A 51 -14.95 4.48 9.48
N LEU A 52 -16.25 4.82 9.48
CA LEU A 52 -16.83 5.83 8.59
C LEU A 52 -16.14 7.21 8.67
N ARG A 53 -15.65 7.63 9.85
CA ARG A 53 -15.00 8.95 10.02
C ARG A 53 -13.71 9.10 9.22
N THR A 54 -12.83 8.09 9.27
CA THR A 54 -11.56 8.10 8.53
C THR A 54 -11.80 7.96 7.03
N SER A 55 -12.76 7.13 6.64
CA SER A 55 -13.13 6.97 5.23
C SER A 55 -13.72 8.25 4.63
N LEU A 56 -14.47 9.04 5.40
CA LEU A 56 -15.03 10.32 4.97
C LEU A 56 -13.93 11.36 4.68
N LEU A 57 -12.89 11.40 5.52
CA LEU A 57 -11.72 12.26 5.29
C LEU A 57 -10.97 11.87 4.01
N ILE A 58 -10.77 10.57 3.76
CA ILE A 58 -10.11 10.09 2.55
C ILE A 58 -10.92 10.45 1.29
N VAL A 59 -12.25 10.32 1.35
CA VAL A 59 -13.12 10.72 0.24
C VAL A 59 -13.09 12.22 -0.01
N LEU A 60 -13.09 13.05 1.05
CA LEU A 60 -12.99 14.49 0.90
C LEU A 60 -11.68 14.91 0.22
N ILE A 61 -10.57 14.29 0.60
CA ILE A 61 -9.26 14.51 -0.02
C ILE A 61 -9.28 14.08 -1.49
N ALA A 62 -9.83 12.90 -1.80
CA ALA A 62 -9.92 12.39 -3.17
C ALA A 62 -10.76 13.31 -4.09
N ILE A 63 -11.90 13.80 -3.62
CA ILE A 63 -12.75 14.73 -4.36
C ILE A 63 -12.03 16.07 -4.57
N SER A 64 -11.37 16.59 -3.54
CA SER A 64 -10.60 17.84 -3.66
C SER A 64 -9.48 17.72 -4.69
N LEU A 65 -8.75 16.61 -4.69
CA LEU A 65 -7.69 16.34 -5.67
C LEU A 65 -8.25 16.21 -7.10
N LEU A 66 -9.37 15.50 -7.26
CA LEU A 66 -10.05 15.36 -8.55
C LEU A 66 -10.45 16.73 -9.11
N MET A 67 -11.04 17.60 -8.28
CA MET A 67 -11.43 18.95 -8.68
C MET A 67 -10.22 19.80 -9.08
N MET A 68 -9.12 19.69 -8.35
CA MET A 68 -7.88 20.40 -8.66
C MET A 68 -7.30 19.95 -10.01
N ILE A 69 -7.27 18.64 -10.27
CA ILE A 69 -6.81 18.08 -11.56
C ILE A 69 -7.73 18.55 -12.69
N LEU A 70 -9.04 18.49 -12.51
CA LEU A 70 -10.01 18.98 -13.50
C LEU A 70 -9.78 20.46 -13.81
N MET A 71 -9.55 21.28 -12.79
CA MET A 71 -9.29 22.71 -12.95
C MET A 71 -7.99 22.97 -13.75
N ILE A 72 -6.91 22.24 -13.45
CA ILE A 72 -5.64 22.34 -14.18
C ILE A 72 -5.82 21.90 -15.65
N VAL A 73 -6.51 20.78 -15.89
CA VAL A 73 -6.78 20.29 -17.23
C VAL A 73 -7.61 21.29 -18.02
N MET A 74 -8.65 21.88 -17.41
CA MET A 74 -9.42 22.94 -18.08
C MET A 74 -8.50 24.13 -18.38
N MET A 75 -7.78 24.67 -17.40
CA MET A 75 -6.91 25.84 -17.63
C MET A 75 -5.84 25.59 -18.71
N GLY A 76 -5.25 24.40 -18.77
CA GLY A 76 -4.26 24.04 -19.79
C GLY A 76 -4.85 23.61 -21.14
N ALA A 77 -6.12 23.21 -21.20
CA ALA A 77 -6.80 22.89 -22.46
C ALA A 77 -7.31 24.13 -23.21
N TRP A 78 -7.42 25.28 -22.54
CA TRP A 78 -7.83 26.56 -23.13
C TRP A 78 -6.66 27.54 -23.35
N SER A 79 -5.41 27.11 -23.17
CA SER A 79 -4.16 27.86 -23.45
C SER A 79 -3.43 27.29 -24.66
#